data_AF-A0A844PZE3-F1
#
_entry.id   AF-A0A844PZE3-F1
#
_cell.length_a   1.000
_cell.length_b   1.000
_cell.length_c   1.000
_cell.angle_alpha   90.00
_cell.angle_beta   90.00
_cell.angle_gamma   90.00
#
_symmetry.space_group_name_H-M   'P 1'
#
loop_
_entity.id
_entity.type
_entity.pdbx_description
1 polymer ?
#
loop_
_entity_poly.entity_id
_entity_poly.type
_entity_poly.pdbx_seq_one_letter_code
_entity_poly.pdbx_strand_id
1 'polypeptide(L)'
;LMMSLWDALRMNMMISYQELVRTFPNSCVVTPTGTLNSGIVQLITVTTAEANAESAGTLFKTQDFGFDVKDCAQGSATPVTGVTVNVSGITSSDNTILDNTASNGATGIGIGIQRISDSHRVAFDGSDTMTESYSAASGTQLKYTTGYVRTNAATPVTEGPVKGVATFTIDYTL
;
A
#
# COMPACT_ATOMS: atom_id res chain seq x y z
N LEU A 1 72.45 -4.60 -34.11
CA LEU A 1 72.18 -4.47 -32.67
C LEU A 1 70.85 -3.75 -32.52
N MET A 2 69.90 -4.44 -31.89
CA MET A 2 68.71 -3.94 -31.18
C MET A 2 67.63 -3.15 -31.94
N MET A 3 66.46 -3.80 -31.96
CA MET A 3 65.13 -3.25 -32.21
C MET A 3 64.89 -1.94 -31.47
N SER A 4 63.97 -1.13 -31.99
CA SER A 4 62.91 -0.65 -31.10
C SER A 4 61.60 -0.39 -31.84
N LEU A 5 60.72 -1.39 -31.73
CA LEU A 5 59.28 -1.32 -31.90
C LEU A 5 58.64 -0.32 -30.91
N TRP A 6 59.03 0.95 -30.91
CA TRP A 6 58.68 1.85 -29.79
C TRP A 6 58.11 3.22 -30.11
N ASP A 7 57.97 3.64 -31.37
CA ASP A 7 57.06 4.76 -31.66
C ASP A 7 55.62 4.26 -31.84
N ALA A 8 55.17 3.47 -30.87
CA ALA A 8 53.75 3.26 -30.63
C ALA A 8 53.27 4.48 -29.84
N LEU A 9 52.73 5.47 -30.56
CA LEU A 9 51.98 6.59 -30.01
C LEU A 9 50.83 6.03 -29.15
N ARG A 10 51.09 5.82 -27.86
CA ARG A 10 50.12 5.33 -26.89
C ARG A 10 49.15 6.47 -26.59
N MET A 11 48.06 6.51 -27.33
CA MET A 11 46.91 7.36 -27.02
C MET A 11 46.27 6.83 -25.73
N ASN A 12 46.68 7.34 -24.57
CA ASN A 12 45.99 7.07 -23.31
C ASN A 12 44.67 7.84 -23.30
N MET A 13 43.62 7.21 -23.81
CA MET A 13 42.25 7.69 -23.67
C MET A 13 41.78 7.46 -22.24
N MET A 14 41.69 8.52 -21.45
CA MET A 14 41.00 8.48 -20.15
C MET A 14 39.51 8.73 -20.40
N ILE A 15 38.70 7.68 -20.40
CA ILE A 15 37.23 7.82 -20.36
C ILE A 15 36.84 7.99 -18.89
N SER A 16 36.44 9.21 -18.52
CA SER A 16 35.78 9.44 -17.24
C SER A 16 34.30 9.12 -17.41
N TYR A 17 33.83 8.05 -16.76
CA TYR A 17 32.40 7.83 -16.58
C TYR A 17 31.95 8.72 -15.42
N GLN A 18 31.45 9.92 -15.74
CA GLN A 18 30.59 10.61 -14.78
C GLN A 18 29.23 9.93 -14.83
N GLU A 19 28.94 9.05 -13.86
CA GLU A 19 27.58 8.67 -13.58
C GLU A 19 26.84 9.90 -13.03
N LEU A 20 26.03 10.52 -13.89
CA LEU A 20 25.01 11.45 -13.45
C LEU A 20 23.94 10.64 -12.72
N VAL A 21 24.06 10.51 -11.39
CA VAL A 21 22.95 10.16 -10.53
C VAL A 21 21.99 11.35 -10.58
N ARG A 22 21.01 11.30 -11.48
CA ARG A 22 19.87 12.22 -11.46
C ARG A 22 18.83 11.61 -10.52
N THR A 23 18.43 12.35 -9.50
CA THR A 23 17.18 12.08 -8.80
C THR A 23 16.07 12.18 -9.83
N PHE A 24 15.42 11.07 -10.14
CA PHE A 24 14.25 11.08 -11.00
C PHE A 24 13.14 11.80 -10.21
N PRO A 25 12.57 12.91 -10.72
CA PRO A 25 11.52 13.65 -10.04
C PRO A 25 10.18 12.91 -10.08
N ASN A 26 10.20 11.58 -10.04
CA ASN A 26 9.06 10.71 -10.32
C ASN A 26 8.68 9.79 -9.15
N SER A 27 9.23 10.01 -7.94
CA SER A 27 8.96 9.15 -6.78
C SER A 27 8.45 9.95 -5.58
N CYS A 28 7.75 9.26 -4.68
CA CYS A 28 7.44 9.72 -3.32
C CYS A 28 8.18 8.84 -2.31
N VAL A 29 8.46 9.39 -1.13
CA VAL A 29 8.84 8.62 0.06
C VAL A 29 7.57 8.18 0.78
N VAL A 30 7.37 6.87 0.94
CA VAL A 30 6.20 6.29 1.62
C VAL A 30 6.66 5.56 2.87
N THR A 31 6.22 6.03 4.04
CA THR A 31 6.60 5.48 5.35
C THR A 31 5.39 4.88 6.06
N PRO A 32 5.42 3.60 6.46
CA PRO A 32 4.34 2.98 7.24
C PRO A 32 4.07 3.70 8.57
N THR A 33 2.80 3.79 8.97
CA THR A 33 2.38 4.36 10.26
C THR A 33 1.35 3.48 10.97
N GLY A 34 1.06 3.80 12.24
CA GLY A 34 0.13 3.06 13.08
C GLY A 34 0.65 1.65 13.40
N THR A 35 -0.23 0.65 13.25
CA THR A 35 0.11 -0.76 13.52
C THR A 35 0.77 -1.48 12.35
N LEU A 36 0.89 -0.83 11.17
CA LEU A 36 1.56 -1.42 10.01
C LEU A 36 3.06 -1.55 10.26
N ASN A 37 3.53 -2.78 10.38
CA ASN A 37 4.94 -3.09 10.52
C ASN A 37 5.37 -4.07 9.43
N SER A 38 6.39 -3.70 8.65
CA SER A 38 6.95 -4.55 7.58
C SER A 38 5.88 -5.06 6.58
N GLY A 39 4.87 -4.23 6.28
CA GLY A 39 3.78 -4.58 5.38
C GLY A 39 2.64 -5.42 5.99
N ILE A 40 2.67 -5.64 7.31
CA ILE A 40 1.69 -6.48 8.01
C ILE A 40 0.97 -5.66 9.08
N VAL A 41 -0.36 -5.78 9.11
CA VAL A 41 -1.19 -5.37 10.25
C VAL A 41 -1.71 -6.64 10.93
N GLN A 42 -1.37 -6.81 12.21
CA GLN A 42 -1.87 -7.94 13.00
C GLN A 42 -3.18 -7.55 13.68
N LEU A 43 -4.28 -8.17 13.26
CA LEU A 43 -5.58 -8.02 13.91
C LEU A 43 -5.60 -8.75 15.25
N ILE A 44 -6.42 -8.23 16.18
CA ILE A 44 -6.64 -8.85 17.48
C ILE A 44 -7.47 -10.12 17.27
N THR A 45 -7.25 -11.15 18.09
CA THR A 45 -8.05 -12.38 18.05
C THR A 45 -9.53 -12.06 18.31
N VAL A 46 -10.41 -12.75 17.59
CA VAL A 46 -11.86 -12.67 17.78
C VAL A 46 -12.45 -14.06 17.92
N THR A 47 -13.45 -14.20 18.78
CA THR A 47 -14.20 -15.46 18.91
C THR A 47 -15.29 -15.57 17.85
N THR A 48 -15.72 -16.79 17.53
CA THR A 48 -16.88 -17.00 16.64
C THR A 48 -18.15 -16.42 17.23
N ALA A 49 -18.34 -16.41 18.55
CA ALA A 49 -19.49 -15.80 19.19
C ALA A 49 -19.54 -14.28 18.97
N GLU A 50 -18.43 -13.58 19.17
CA GLU A 50 -18.32 -12.15 18.88
C GLU A 50 -18.58 -11.87 17.40
N ALA A 51 -17.91 -12.60 16.48
CA ALA A 51 -18.06 -12.38 15.05
C ALA A 51 -19.47 -12.69 14.52
N ASN A 52 -20.16 -13.70 15.07
CA ASN A 52 -21.53 -14.03 14.69
C ASN A 52 -22.59 -13.10 15.32
N ALA A 53 -22.24 -12.33 16.35
CA ALA A 53 -23.11 -11.30 16.92
C ALA A 53 -23.12 -10.03 16.07
N GLU A 54 -22.09 -9.81 15.25
CA GLU A 54 -22.01 -8.65 14.36
C GLU A 54 -22.97 -8.77 13.16
N SER A 55 -23.47 -7.60 12.76
CA SER A 55 -24.24 -7.47 11.51
C SER A 55 -23.33 -7.68 10.30
N ALA A 56 -23.89 -8.25 9.22
CA ALA A 56 -23.14 -8.40 7.98
C ALA A 56 -22.68 -7.02 7.44
N GLY A 57 -21.45 -6.96 6.95
CA GLY A 57 -20.83 -5.73 6.42
C GLY A 57 -20.20 -4.81 7.49
N THR A 58 -20.55 -4.97 8.77
CA THR A 58 -19.96 -4.18 9.86
C THR A 58 -18.46 -4.45 9.99
N LEU A 59 -17.68 -3.37 10.11
CA LEU A 59 -16.24 -3.43 10.40
C LEU A 59 -16.03 -3.45 11.91
N PHE A 60 -15.31 -4.44 12.44
CA PHE A 60 -15.15 -4.62 13.89
C PHE A 60 -13.75 -5.15 14.27
N LYS A 61 -13.41 -5.04 15.56
CA LYS A 61 -12.08 -5.36 16.14
C LYS A 61 -10.96 -4.67 15.35
N THR A 62 -11.13 -3.37 15.16
CA THR A 62 -10.30 -2.61 14.23
C THR A 62 -8.94 -2.25 14.79
N GLN A 63 -7.99 -2.04 13.89
CA GLN A 63 -6.64 -1.57 14.16
C GLN A 63 -6.28 -0.48 13.15
N ASP A 64 -5.78 0.64 13.65
CA ASP A 64 -5.40 1.77 12.82
C ASP A 64 -4.02 1.55 12.19
N PHE A 65 -3.90 1.94 10.93
CA PHE A 65 -2.66 1.89 10.16
C PHE A 65 -2.65 2.97 9.09
N GLY A 66 -1.51 3.20 8.46
CA GLY A 66 -1.45 4.18 7.40
C GLY A 66 -0.08 4.33 6.76
N PHE A 67 0.04 5.42 6.01
CA PHE A 67 1.25 5.79 5.31
C PHE A 67 1.46 7.31 5.39
N ASP A 68 2.65 7.72 5.78
CA ASP A 68 3.14 9.08 5.54
C ASP A 68 3.74 9.14 4.15
N VAL A 69 3.22 10.03 3.30
CA VAL A 69 3.67 10.21 1.92
C VAL A 69 4.29 11.60 1.79
N LYS A 70 5.60 11.65 1.52
CA LYS A 70 6.41 12.89 1.47
C LYS A 70 7.33 12.89 0.27
N ASP A 71 7.96 14.05 0.02
CA ASP A 71 9.00 14.24 -0.98
C ASP A 71 8.60 13.76 -2.39
N CYS A 72 7.31 13.80 -2.70
CA CYS A 72 6.79 13.46 -4.02
C CYS A 72 7.34 14.40 -5.07
N ALA A 73 7.90 13.82 -6.13
CA ALA A 73 8.46 14.50 -7.28
C ALA A 73 9.52 15.57 -6.90
N GLN A 74 10.32 15.32 -5.86
CA GLN A 74 11.33 16.26 -5.42
C GLN A 74 12.30 16.63 -6.56
N GLY A 75 12.43 17.94 -6.83
CA GLY A 75 13.22 18.46 -7.95
C GLY A 75 12.46 18.62 -9.26
N SER A 76 11.17 18.28 -9.31
CA SER A 76 10.28 18.61 -10.44
C SER A 76 10.09 20.12 -10.58
N ALA A 77 9.99 20.61 -11.81
CA ALA A 77 9.60 21.99 -12.10
C ALA A 77 8.10 22.23 -11.90
N THR A 78 7.29 21.16 -11.91
CA THR A 78 5.85 21.19 -11.66
C THR A 78 5.57 20.62 -10.26
N PRO A 79 4.95 21.39 -9.36
CA PRO A 79 4.69 20.94 -8.00
C PRO A 79 3.58 19.88 -7.98
N VAL A 80 3.71 18.89 -7.11
CA VAL A 80 2.64 17.90 -6.89
C VAL A 80 1.41 18.60 -6.31
N THR A 81 0.26 18.39 -6.96
CA THR A 81 -1.02 19.02 -6.62
C THR A 81 -1.95 18.11 -5.80
N GLY A 82 -1.71 16.80 -5.84
CA GLY A 82 -2.51 15.83 -5.11
C GLY A 82 -1.96 14.41 -5.19
N VAL A 83 -2.49 13.54 -4.34
CA VAL A 83 -2.22 12.11 -4.32
C VAL A 83 -3.54 11.36 -4.50
N THR A 84 -3.51 10.28 -5.26
CA THR A 84 -4.63 9.35 -5.39
C THR A 84 -4.23 7.97 -4.91
N VAL A 85 -5.15 7.30 -4.23
CA VAL A 85 -4.97 5.95 -3.72
C VAL A 85 -6.07 5.06 -4.26
N ASN A 86 -5.71 3.92 -4.84
CA ASN A 86 -6.64 2.82 -5.06
C ASN A 86 -6.08 1.55 -4.40
N VAL A 87 -6.97 0.63 -4.05
CA VAL A 87 -6.59 -0.60 -3.39
C VAL A 87 -7.11 -1.79 -4.18
N SER A 88 -6.26 -2.78 -4.39
CA SER A 88 -6.62 -4.02 -5.06
C SER A 88 -6.35 -5.24 -4.19
N GLY A 89 -7.15 -6.29 -4.34
CA GLY A 89 -7.07 -7.52 -3.59
C GLY A 89 -8.01 -8.58 -4.14
N ILE A 90 -8.06 -9.74 -3.49
CA ILE A 90 -8.96 -10.83 -3.88
C ILE A 90 -10.32 -10.60 -3.20
N THR A 91 -11.37 -10.47 -4.01
CA THR A 91 -12.76 -10.35 -3.55
C THR A 91 -13.67 -11.23 -4.41
N SER A 92 -14.78 -11.69 -3.84
CA SER A 92 -15.67 -12.65 -4.49
C SER A 92 -17.11 -12.16 -4.71
N SER A 93 -17.67 -11.43 -3.75
CA SER A 93 -19.10 -11.10 -3.72
C SER A 93 -19.38 -9.64 -3.39
N ASP A 94 -18.58 -9.06 -2.49
CA ASP A 94 -18.61 -7.65 -2.13
C ASP A 94 -17.19 -7.12 -2.30
N ASN A 95 -17.01 -6.15 -3.20
CA ASN A 95 -15.70 -5.58 -3.48
C ASN A 95 -15.13 -4.80 -2.29
N THR A 96 -15.92 -4.48 -1.27
CA THR A 96 -15.48 -3.81 -0.03
C THR A 96 -15.07 -4.78 1.09
N ILE A 97 -14.99 -6.07 0.77
CA ILE A 97 -14.57 -7.15 1.66
C ILE A 97 -13.47 -7.96 0.97
N LEU A 98 -12.29 -7.96 1.56
CA LEU A 98 -11.18 -8.81 1.14
C LEU A 98 -11.45 -10.24 1.60
N ASP A 99 -11.39 -11.18 0.65
CA ASP A 99 -11.62 -12.59 0.92
C ASP A 99 -10.56 -13.16 1.87
N ASN A 100 -10.98 -14.10 2.72
CA ASN A 100 -10.04 -14.85 3.53
C ASN A 100 -9.26 -15.85 2.68
N THR A 101 -7.97 -15.60 2.47
CA THR A 101 -7.07 -16.45 1.69
C THR A 101 -6.22 -17.39 2.55
N ALA A 102 -6.53 -17.52 3.84
CA ALA A 102 -5.79 -18.42 4.72
C ALA A 102 -6.09 -19.90 4.37
N SER A 103 -5.06 -20.75 4.41
CA SER A 103 -5.26 -22.20 4.33
C SER A 103 -6.05 -22.69 5.55
N ASN A 104 -7.07 -23.52 5.32
CA ASN A 104 -8.05 -23.94 6.34
C ASN A 104 -8.68 -22.75 7.08
N GLY A 105 -8.87 -21.64 6.39
CA GLY A 105 -9.34 -20.39 6.97
C GLY A 105 -10.78 -20.44 7.48
N ALA A 106 -11.11 -19.52 8.38
CA ALA A 106 -12.47 -19.26 8.79
C ALA A 106 -13.34 -18.89 7.57
N THR A 107 -14.57 -19.41 7.54
CA THR A 107 -15.59 -19.08 6.54
C THR A 107 -16.53 -18.01 7.09
N GLY A 108 -17.29 -17.35 6.21
CA GLY A 108 -18.27 -16.33 6.62
C GLY A 108 -17.67 -14.98 7.06
N ILE A 109 -16.34 -14.85 7.08
CA ILE A 109 -15.61 -13.66 7.53
C ILE A 109 -14.56 -13.24 6.49
N GLY A 110 -14.35 -11.94 6.37
CA GLY A 110 -13.31 -11.33 5.56
C GLY A 110 -12.68 -10.15 6.29
N ILE A 111 -11.93 -9.33 5.56
CA ILE A 111 -11.27 -8.13 6.08
C ILE A 111 -11.79 -6.90 5.35
N GLY A 112 -12.07 -5.83 6.10
CA GLY A 112 -12.42 -4.53 5.54
C GLY A 112 -11.38 -3.48 5.88
N ILE A 113 -11.27 -2.47 5.04
CA ILE A 113 -10.45 -1.27 5.30
C ILE A 113 -11.36 -0.05 5.15
N GLN A 114 -11.27 0.88 6.09
CA GLN A 114 -12.02 2.12 6.07
C GLN A 114 -11.06 3.30 6.22
N ARG A 115 -11.25 4.32 5.39
CA ARG A 115 -10.53 5.58 5.51
C ARG A 115 -11.04 6.35 6.73
N ILE A 116 -10.12 6.87 7.54
CA ILE A 116 -10.46 7.49 8.82
C ILE A 116 -11.08 8.89 8.64
N SER A 117 -10.65 9.65 7.63
CA SER A 117 -11.05 11.05 7.45
C SER A 117 -12.54 11.23 7.18
N ASP A 118 -13.18 10.27 6.51
CA ASP A 118 -14.57 10.36 6.05
C ASP A 118 -15.37 9.06 6.21
N SER A 119 -14.80 8.07 6.90
CA SER A 119 -15.41 6.74 7.06
C SER A 119 -15.71 6.02 5.74
N HIS A 120 -15.05 6.39 4.64
CA HIS A 120 -15.21 5.71 3.35
C HIS A 120 -14.72 4.27 3.43
N ARG A 121 -15.59 3.32 3.06
CA ARG A 121 -15.25 1.90 3.01
C ARG A 121 -14.55 1.59 1.69
N VAL A 122 -13.30 1.16 1.77
CA VAL A 122 -12.44 0.93 0.60
C VAL A 122 -12.92 -0.29 -0.19
N ALA A 123 -13.06 -0.13 -1.50
CA ALA A 123 -13.18 -1.27 -2.41
C ALA A 123 -11.79 -1.80 -2.82
N PHE A 124 -11.69 -3.12 -2.98
CA PHE A 124 -10.46 -3.84 -3.30
C PHE A 124 -10.39 -4.33 -4.76
N ASP A 125 -11.22 -3.78 -5.65
CA ASP A 125 -11.18 -4.12 -7.09
C ASP A 125 -10.31 -3.15 -7.90
N GLY A 126 -9.64 -2.20 -7.24
CA GLY A 126 -8.81 -1.17 -7.87
C GLY A 126 -9.57 -0.04 -8.55
N SER A 127 -10.91 -0.08 -8.58
CA SER A 127 -11.72 0.96 -9.21
C SER A 127 -11.99 2.17 -8.29
N ASP A 128 -11.92 1.95 -6.98
CA ASP A 128 -12.17 2.96 -5.96
C ASP A 128 -10.96 3.89 -5.78
N THR A 129 -11.01 5.03 -6.46
CA THR A 129 -9.95 6.05 -6.41
C THR A 129 -10.27 7.09 -5.34
N MET A 130 -9.47 7.08 -4.28
CA MET A 130 -9.52 8.03 -3.18
C MET A 130 -8.53 9.18 -3.41
N THR A 131 -9.00 10.42 -3.45
CA THR A 131 -8.14 11.61 -3.56
C THR A 131 -7.75 12.14 -2.20
N GLU A 132 -6.49 12.56 -2.07
CA GLU A 132 -5.89 13.12 -0.88
C GLU A 132 -5.14 14.41 -1.21
N SER A 133 -5.34 15.43 -0.38
CA SER A 133 -4.59 16.69 -0.49
C SER A 133 -3.12 16.44 -0.22
N TYR A 134 -2.25 17.09 -0.99
CA TYR A 134 -0.80 17.02 -0.83
C TYR A 134 -0.18 18.41 -0.71
N SER A 135 0.85 18.54 0.12
CA SER A 135 1.66 19.74 0.29
C SER A 135 3.13 19.39 0.18
N ALA A 136 3.90 20.13 -0.62
CA ALA A 136 5.34 19.91 -0.73
C ALA A 136 6.09 20.15 0.60
N ALA A 137 5.55 20.96 1.51
CA ALA A 137 6.20 21.26 2.78
C ALA A 137 6.00 20.17 3.84
N SER A 138 4.86 19.48 3.81
CA SER A 138 4.44 18.57 4.89
C SER A 138 4.11 17.15 4.42
N GLY A 139 3.97 16.95 3.11
CA GLY A 139 3.41 15.75 2.52
C GLY A 139 1.92 15.59 2.81
N THR A 140 1.48 14.33 2.85
CA THR A 140 0.13 13.91 3.25
C THR A 140 0.18 12.67 4.14
N GLN A 141 -0.90 12.40 4.88
CA GLN A 141 -1.04 11.22 5.74
C GLN A 141 -2.26 10.42 5.28
N LEU A 142 -2.02 9.22 4.79
CA LEU A 142 -3.06 8.26 4.43
C LEU A 142 -3.42 7.46 5.67
N LYS A 143 -4.61 7.69 6.25
CA LYS A 143 -5.04 7.08 7.51
C LYS A 143 -6.21 6.13 7.32
N TYR A 144 -6.03 4.89 7.75
CA TYR A 144 -7.00 3.82 7.60
C TYR A 144 -7.17 3.05 8.90
N THR A 145 -8.31 2.39 9.02
CA THR A 145 -8.56 1.38 10.04
C THR A 145 -8.95 0.08 9.32
N THR A 146 -8.39 -1.04 9.77
CA THR A 146 -8.69 -2.37 9.23
C THR A 146 -9.25 -3.26 10.31
N GLY A 147 -10.13 -4.19 9.94
CA GLY A 147 -10.78 -5.07 10.89
C GLY A 147 -11.47 -6.22 10.19
N TYR A 148 -12.09 -7.08 10.98
CA TYR A 148 -12.90 -8.16 10.45
C TYR A 148 -14.24 -7.63 9.93
N VAL A 149 -14.81 -8.39 9.01
CA VAL A 149 -16.13 -8.13 8.46
C VAL A 149 -16.85 -9.46 8.31
N ARG A 150 -18.05 -9.57 8.87
CA ARG A 150 -18.92 -10.69 8.57
C ARG A 150 -19.48 -10.51 7.17
N THR A 151 -19.25 -11.49 6.30
CA THR A 151 -19.55 -11.40 4.86
C THR A 151 -21.05 -11.34 4.57
N ASN A 152 -21.85 -12.15 5.27
CA ASN A 152 -23.30 -12.18 5.09
C ASN A 152 -23.99 -12.76 6.34
N ALA A 153 -25.32 -12.59 6.42
CA ALA A 153 -26.10 -13.10 7.54
C ALA A 153 -26.37 -14.61 7.46
N ALA A 154 -26.38 -15.20 6.26
CA ALA A 154 -26.77 -16.59 6.02
C ALA A 154 -25.68 -17.61 6.40
N THR A 155 -24.41 -17.24 6.26
CA THR A 155 -23.25 -18.10 6.53
C THR A 155 -22.67 -17.72 7.89
N PRO A 156 -22.72 -18.62 8.89
CA PRO A 156 -22.06 -18.38 10.17
C PRO A 156 -20.55 -18.28 10.01
N VAL A 157 -19.92 -17.47 10.85
CA VAL A 157 -18.46 -17.43 10.97
C VAL A 157 -17.97 -18.70 11.66
N THR A 158 -17.07 -19.43 11.01
CA THR A 158 -16.43 -20.63 11.57
C THR A 158 -15.07 -20.31 12.19
N GLU A 159 -14.54 -21.21 13.01
CA GLU A 159 -13.17 -21.11 13.48
C GLU A 159 -12.16 -21.32 12.34
N GLY A 160 -11.02 -20.66 12.45
CA GLY A 160 -9.90 -20.79 11.51
C GLY A 160 -9.10 -19.50 11.39
N PRO A 161 -7.90 -19.56 10.79
CA PRO A 161 -7.11 -18.37 10.51
C PRO A 161 -7.83 -17.43 9.53
N VAL A 162 -7.53 -16.14 9.64
CA VAL A 162 -7.98 -15.11 8.69
C VAL A 162 -6.75 -14.39 8.16
N LYS A 163 -6.62 -14.36 6.83
CA LYS A 163 -5.54 -13.65 6.14
C LYS A 163 -6.11 -12.99 4.89
N GLY A 164 -5.76 -11.74 4.67
CA GLY A 164 -5.99 -11.05 3.41
C GLY A 164 -4.72 -10.33 2.98
N VAL A 165 -4.57 -10.15 1.67
CA VAL A 165 -3.48 -9.36 1.07
C VAL A 165 -4.11 -8.31 0.19
N ALA A 166 -3.79 -7.04 0.46
CA ALA A 166 -4.22 -5.91 -0.34
C ALA A 166 -2.99 -5.13 -0.83
N THR A 167 -3.07 -4.62 -2.06
CA THR A 167 -2.05 -3.79 -2.68
C THR A 167 -2.58 -2.37 -2.76
N PHE A 168 -1.87 -1.43 -2.14
CA PHE A 168 -2.13 -0.01 -2.25
C PHE A 168 -1.34 0.56 -3.43
N THR A 169 -2.02 1.15 -4.38
CA THR A 169 -1.41 1.95 -5.46
C THR A 169 -1.55 3.41 -5.09
N ILE A 170 -0.42 4.10 -4.97
CA ILE A 170 -0.37 5.52 -4.62
C ILE A 170 0.25 6.26 -5.82
N ASP A 171 -0.58 7.05 -6.49
CA ASP A 171 -0.17 7.91 -7.61
C ASP A 171 -0.20 9.37 -7.18
N TYR A 172 0.59 10.22 -7.84
CA TYR A 172 0.59 11.66 -7.62
C TYR A 172 0.33 12.40 -8.92
N THR A 173 -0.26 13.58 -8.82
CA THR A 173 -0.53 14.47 -9.95
C THR A 173 0.39 15.69 -9.89
N LEU A 174 0.97 16.07 -11.02
CA LEU A 174 1.85 17.25 -11.20
C LEU A 174 1.07 18.53 -11.53
#